data_AF-A0AAW5PHR0-F1
#
_entry.id   AF-A0AAW5PHR0-F1
#
_cell.length_a   1.000
_cell.length_b   1.000
_cell.length_c   1.000
_cell.angle_alpha   90.00
_cell.angle_beta   90.00
_cell.angle_gamma   90.00
#
_symmetry.space_group_name_H-M   'P 1'
#
loop_
_entity.id
_entity.type
_entity.pdbx_description
1 polymer ?
#
loop_
_entity_poly.entity_id
_entity_poly.type
_entity_poly.pdbx_seq_one_letter_code
_entity_poly.pdbx_strand_id
1 'polypeptide(L)'
;MRKTAFAALAIMASVAGIPPAGAQDFSLGYDVDRFPAKTLSLQACRSALSRGATAVGYTTRVDQDQKTLVVHVSAPPGDGRSLVAYCVTAGDQTVFLIQAFDYTRPNSPEVDRIKARVAAEVRKAAGRG
;
A
#
# COMPACT_ATOMS: atom_id res chain seq x y z
N MET A 1 6.37 48.48 -60.94
CA MET A 1 5.40 47.90 -59.97
C MET A 1 6.04 46.68 -59.31
N ARG A 2 6.54 46.81 -58.07
CA ARG A 2 7.13 45.69 -57.32
C ARG A 2 6.24 45.43 -56.10
N LYS A 3 5.55 44.29 -56.12
CA LYS A 3 4.76 43.76 -55.00
C LYS A 3 5.74 43.11 -54.01
N THR A 4 5.98 43.72 -52.87
CA THR A 4 6.64 43.05 -51.73
C THR A 4 5.54 42.54 -50.80
N ALA A 5 5.32 41.23 -50.85
CA ALA A 5 4.35 40.52 -50.05
C ALA A 5 4.83 40.42 -48.60
N PHE A 6 3.86 40.56 -47.69
CA PHE A 6 4.01 40.45 -46.25
C PHE A 6 4.35 39.03 -45.80
N ALA A 7 5.05 39.00 -44.66
CA ALA A 7 5.59 37.84 -43.96
C ALA A 7 4.54 36.79 -43.53
N ALA A 8 4.98 35.54 -43.43
CA ALA A 8 4.41 34.56 -42.51
C ALA A 8 5.55 33.74 -41.91
N LEU A 9 6.03 34.15 -40.74
CA LEU A 9 6.96 33.38 -39.93
C LEU A 9 6.16 32.28 -39.22
N ALA A 10 6.19 31.07 -39.74
CA ALA A 10 5.56 29.92 -39.10
C ALA A 10 6.38 29.51 -37.87
N ILE A 11 5.92 29.93 -36.69
CA ILE A 11 6.43 29.44 -35.41
C ILE A 11 5.89 28.01 -35.24
N MET A 12 6.67 27.00 -35.63
CA MET A 12 6.44 25.63 -35.18
C MET A 12 6.74 25.57 -33.68
N ALA A 13 5.69 25.71 -32.87
CA ALA A 13 5.73 25.32 -31.48
C ALA A 13 5.87 23.79 -31.43
N SER A 14 7.10 23.30 -31.36
CA SER A 14 7.39 21.92 -31.00
C SER A 14 6.95 21.73 -29.55
N VAL A 15 5.70 21.30 -29.38
CA VAL A 15 5.21 20.72 -28.14
C VAL A 15 5.97 19.39 -27.98
N ALA A 16 7.19 19.46 -27.47
CA ALA A 16 7.87 18.29 -26.93
C ALA A 16 7.01 17.84 -25.75
N GLY A 17 6.08 16.92 -26.01
CA GLY A 17 5.27 16.31 -24.99
C GLY A 17 6.21 15.74 -23.95
N ILE A 18 6.16 16.29 -22.74
CA ILE A 18 6.74 15.64 -21.57
C ILE A 18 6.07 14.26 -21.57
N PRO A 19 6.82 13.15 -21.73
CA PRO A 19 6.20 11.85 -21.62
C PRO A 19 5.48 11.82 -20.27
N PRO A 20 4.21 11.38 -20.20
CA PRO A 20 3.57 11.20 -18.90
C PRO A 20 4.56 10.38 -18.08
N ALA A 21 4.90 10.83 -16.88
CA ALA A 21 5.69 10.03 -15.97
C ALA A 21 4.98 8.67 -15.89
N GLY A 22 5.54 7.66 -16.57
CA GLY A 22 4.91 6.36 -16.65
C GLY A 22 4.66 5.93 -15.23
N ALA A 23 3.42 5.54 -14.91
CA ALA A 23 3.18 4.85 -13.66
C ALA A 23 4.22 3.73 -13.61
N GLN A 24 5.13 3.79 -12.62
CA GLN A 24 6.09 2.71 -12.41
C GLN A 24 5.24 1.47 -12.15
N ASP A 25 5.15 0.58 -13.13
CA ASP A 25 4.23 -0.55 -13.11
C ASP A 25 4.48 -1.39 -11.85
N PHE A 26 3.50 -1.43 -10.93
CA PHE A 26 3.60 -2.12 -9.64
C PHE A 26 2.30 -2.85 -9.32
N SER A 27 2.39 -3.83 -8.44
CA SER A 27 1.23 -4.54 -7.92
C SER A 27 0.83 -4.02 -6.56
N LEU A 28 -0.48 -3.91 -6.33
CA LEU A 28 -1.06 -3.42 -5.08
C LEU A 28 -2.27 -4.27 -4.68
N GLY A 29 -2.26 -4.76 -3.45
CA GLY A 29 -3.37 -5.51 -2.88
C GLY A 29 -3.84 -4.92 -1.55
N TYR A 30 -5.15 -4.88 -1.35
CA TYR A 30 -5.82 -4.37 -0.14
C TYR A 30 -6.60 -5.48 0.60
N ASP A 31 -6.53 -5.48 1.92
CA ASP A 31 -7.44 -6.25 2.79
C ASP A 31 -7.91 -5.35 3.95
N VAL A 32 -9.22 -5.24 4.13
CA VAL A 32 -9.85 -4.35 5.11
C VAL A 32 -11.03 -5.05 5.75
N ASP A 33 -10.97 -5.21 7.07
CA ASP A 33 -12.09 -5.73 7.86
C ASP A 33 -12.31 -4.89 9.12
N ARG A 34 -13.50 -5.02 9.70
CA ARG A 34 -13.91 -4.37 10.95
C ARG A 34 -14.35 -5.43 11.95
N PHE A 35 -13.91 -5.27 13.19
CA PHE A 35 -14.28 -6.14 14.31
C PHE A 35 -14.71 -5.30 15.51
N PRO A 36 -15.69 -5.78 16.31
CA PRO A 36 -15.95 -5.17 17.61
C PRO A 36 -14.67 -5.11 18.45
N ALA A 37 -14.43 -4.01 19.16
CA ALA A 37 -13.23 -3.82 19.99
C ALA A 37 -13.12 -4.87 21.11
N LYS A 38 -14.28 -5.41 21.54
CA LYS A 38 -14.36 -6.52 22.50
C LYS A 38 -13.84 -7.85 21.95
N THR A 39 -13.83 -8.03 20.63
CA THR A 39 -13.34 -9.26 19.97
C THR A 39 -11.93 -9.09 19.42
N LEU A 40 -11.58 -7.87 18.99
CA LEU A 40 -10.23 -7.54 18.54
C LEU A 40 -9.83 -6.19 19.10
N SER A 41 -8.88 -6.17 20.04
CA SER A 41 -8.29 -4.93 20.53
C SER A 41 -7.23 -4.40 19.57
N LEU A 42 -6.91 -3.11 19.68
CA LEU A 42 -5.84 -2.48 18.89
C LEU A 42 -4.50 -3.18 19.08
N GLN A 43 -4.16 -3.53 20.34
CA GLN A 43 -2.93 -4.24 20.68
C GLN A 43 -2.90 -5.67 20.09
N ALA A 44 -4.03 -6.37 20.10
CA ALA A 44 -4.13 -7.70 19.50
C ALA A 44 -3.98 -7.63 17.97
N CYS A 45 -4.60 -6.63 17.33
CA CYS A 45 -4.44 -6.36 15.90
C CYS A 45 -2.98 -6.07 15.53
N ARG A 46 -2.31 -5.16 16.25
CA ARG A 46 -0.88 -4.83 16.08
C ARG A 46 0.01 -6.07 16.18
N SER A 47 -0.20 -6.88 17.22
CA SER A 47 0.58 -8.09 17.46
C SER A 47 0.36 -9.12 16.35
N ALA A 48 -0.86 -9.23 15.83
CA ALA A 48 -1.20 -10.11 14.72
C ALA A 48 -0.56 -9.67 13.40
N LEU A 49 -0.53 -8.36 13.11
CA LEU A 49 0.17 -7.82 11.94
C LEU A 49 1.67 -8.16 11.99
N SER A 50 2.31 -7.98 13.14
CA SER A 50 3.74 -8.31 13.32
C SER A 50 4.03 -9.79 13.13
N ARG A 51 3.18 -10.68 13.67
CA ARG A 51 3.29 -12.13 13.45
C ARG A 51 3.12 -12.50 11.98
N GLY A 52 2.08 -11.96 11.35
CA GLY A 52 1.80 -12.20 9.93
C GLY A 52 2.96 -11.75 9.03
N ALA A 53 3.48 -10.55 9.25
CA ALA A 53 4.64 -10.02 8.53
C ALA A 53 5.87 -10.94 8.70
N THR A 54 6.18 -11.34 9.94
CA THR A 54 7.30 -12.25 10.21
C THR A 54 7.12 -13.60 9.51
N ALA A 55 5.90 -14.15 9.49
CA ALA A 55 5.60 -15.43 8.85
C ALA A 55 5.75 -15.40 7.32
N VAL A 56 5.64 -14.23 6.68
CA VAL A 56 5.94 -14.05 5.24
C VAL A 56 7.38 -13.61 4.98
N GLY A 57 8.25 -13.65 6.00
CA GLY A 57 9.68 -13.32 5.89
C GLY A 57 9.98 -11.82 5.89
N TYR A 58 9.02 -10.98 6.30
CA TYR A 58 9.20 -9.54 6.36
C TYR A 58 9.74 -9.14 7.73
N THR A 59 10.63 -8.15 7.74
CA THR A 59 11.10 -7.52 8.99
C THR A 59 10.36 -6.21 9.21
N THR A 60 9.82 -6.00 10.40
CA THR A 60 9.20 -4.74 10.81
C THR A 60 10.23 -3.62 10.83
N ARG A 61 9.92 -2.50 10.18
CA ARG A 61 10.77 -1.30 10.10
C ARG A 61 10.19 -0.15 10.90
N VAL A 62 8.86 -0.02 10.90
CA VAL A 62 8.11 0.98 11.68
C VAL A 62 6.98 0.28 12.39
N ASP A 63 6.88 0.49 13.69
CA ASP A 63 5.76 0.06 14.51
C ASP A 63 5.46 1.18 15.50
N GLN A 64 4.47 2.00 15.17
CA GLN A 64 4.07 3.16 15.97
C GLN A 64 2.67 2.95 16.51
N ASP A 65 2.49 3.19 17.81
CA ASP A 65 1.21 3.11 18.50
C ASP A 65 0.86 4.47 19.08
N GLN A 66 -0.23 5.04 18.55
CA GLN A 66 -0.77 6.34 18.95
C GLN A 66 -2.09 6.18 19.71
N LYS A 67 -2.35 5.00 20.31
CA LYS A 67 -3.54 4.63 21.09
C LYS A 67 -4.84 4.48 20.31
N THR A 68 -5.03 5.25 19.23
CA THR A 68 -6.18 5.14 18.31
C THR A 68 -5.78 4.67 16.92
N LEU A 69 -4.48 4.72 16.63
CA LEU A 69 -3.89 4.34 15.36
C LEU A 69 -2.59 3.58 15.63
N VAL A 70 -2.45 2.41 15.02
CA VAL A 70 -1.18 1.72 14.89
C VAL A 70 -0.77 1.75 13.43
N VAL A 71 0.49 2.09 13.17
CA VAL A 71 1.12 2.00 11.85
C VAL A 71 2.19 0.92 11.90
N HIS A 72 2.05 -0.09 11.04
CA HIS A 72 2.99 -1.18 10.89
C HIS A 72 3.55 -1.20 9.47
N VAL A 73 4.85 -0.98 9.32
CA VAL A 73 5.54 -1.08 8.04
C VAL A 73 6.57 -2.20 8.12
N SER A 74 6.54 -3.09 7.15
CA SER A 74 7.49 -4.19 7.04
C SER A 74 7.88 -4.44 5.60
N ALA A 75 9.07 -5.00 5.40
CA ALA A 75 9.58 -5.34 4.08
C ALA A 75 10.56 -6.52 4.20
N PRO A 76 10.75 -7.31 3.13
CA PRO A 76 11.82 -8.30 3.08
C PRO A 76 13.20 -7.64 3.02
N PRO A 77 14.29 -8.42 3.16
CA PRO A 77 15.64 -7.94 2.90
C PRO A 77 15.90 -7.72 1.39
N GLY A 78 16.27 -6.50 1.00
CA GLY A 78 16.91 -6.21 -0.29
C GLY A 78 16.01 -6.11 -1.52
N ASP A 79 14.69 -6.02 -1.39
CA ASP A 79 13.77 -6.11 -2.52
C ASP A 79 12.71 -4.98 -2.59
N GLY A 80 12.09 -4.87 -3.77
CA GLY A 80 11.06 -3.88 -4.10
C GLY A 80 9.67 -4.26 -3.60
N ARG A 81 9.55 -4.95 -2.47
CA ARG A 81 8.25 -5.29 -1.88
C ARG A 81 8.12 -4.67 -0.51
N SER A 82 6.91 -4.25 -0.17
CA SER A 82 6.62 -3.67 1.14
C SER A 82 5.21 -4.00 1.58
N LEU A 83 5.00 -3.91 2.89
CA LEU A 83 3.69 -4.03 3.51
C LEU A 83 3.50 -2.85 4.44
N VAL A 84 2.41 -2.11 4.23
CA VAL A 84 1.95 -1.03 5.10
C VAL A 84 0.60 -1.45 5.64
N ALA A 85 0.50 -1.53 6.96
CA ALA A 85 -0.73 -1.91 7.63
C ALA A 85 -1.08 -0.93 8.74
N TYR A 86 -2.38 -0.77 8.95
CA TYR A 86 -2.96 0.05 9.99
C TYR A 86 -3.89 -0.79 10.86
N CYS A 87 -3.88 -0.54 12.16
CA CYS A 87 -5.00 -0.85 13.03
C CYS A 87 -5.57 0.47 13.53
N VAL A 88 -6.89 0.63 13.51
CA VAL A 88 -7.57 1.90 13.80
C VAL A 88 -8.72 1.65 14.76
N THR A 89 -8.81 2.44 15.81
CA THR A 89 -10.02 2.52 16.64
C THR A 89 -11.04 3.42 15.94
N ALA A 90 -12.21 2.90 15.63
CA ALA A 90 -13.33 3.63 15.02
C ALA A 90 -14.60 3.40 15.84
N GLY A 91 -14.82 4.25 16.86
CA GLY A 91 -15.89 4.05 17.83
C GLY A 91 -15.65 2.79 18.67
N ASP A 92 -16.61 1.87 18.66
CA ASP A 92 -16.53 0.58 19.34
C ASP A 92 -15.92 -0.53 18.47
N GLN A 93 -15.33 -0.17 17.32
CA GLN A 93 -14.71 -1.09 16.38
C GLN A 93 -13.19 -0.92 16.36
N THR A 94 -12.50 -2.03 16.10
CA THR A 94 -11.12 -2.04 15.60
C THR A 94 -11.17 -2.42 14.12
N VAL A 95 -10.63 -1.55 13.27
CA VAL A 95 -10.49 -1.75 11.83
C VAL A 95 -9.04 -2.07 11.53
N PHE A 96 -8.79 -3.01 10.61
CA PHE A 96 -7.47 -3.14 10.02
C PHE A 96 -7.51 -2.82 8.53
N LEU A 97 -6.39 -2.32 8.01
CA LEU A 97 -6.13 -2.12 6.59
C LEU A 97 -4.73 -2.65 6.31
N ILE A 98 -4.59 -3.59 5.39
CA ILE A 98 -3.30 -4.13 4.94
C ILE A 98 -3.10 -3.79 3.48
N GLN A 99 -1.97 -3.18 3.15
CA GLN A 99 -1.54 -2.85 1.79
C GLN A 99 -0.25 -3.61 1.51
N ALA A 100 -0.25 -4.46 0.49
CA ALA A 100 0.94 -5.15 0.01
C ALA A 100 1.35 -4.58 -1.35
N PHE A 101 2.62 -4.24 -1.49
CA PHE A 101 3.21 -3.67 -2.70
C PHE A 101 4.24 -4.63 -3.29
N ASP A 102 4.27 -4.71 -4.62
CA ASP A 102 5.34 -5.35 -5.38
C ASP A 102 5.75 -4.47 -6.56
N TYR A 103 6.87 -3.77 -6.38
CA TYR A 103 7.53 -2.93 -7.39
C TYR A 103 8.47 -3.74 -8.30
N THR A 104 8.63 -5.04 -8.05
CA THR A 104 9.52 -5.89 -8.86
C THR A 104 8.79 -6.49 -10.06
N ARG A 105 7.46 -6.57 -10.01
CA ARG A 105 6.63 -7.12 -11.08
C ARG A 105 5.22 -6.53 -11.06
N PRO A 106 4.68 -6.07 -12.20
CA PRO A 106 3.26 -5.75 -12.32
C PRO A 106 2.36 -6.99 -12.29
N ASN A 107 1.13 -6.82 -11.80
CA ASN A 107 0.10 -7.87 -11.71
C ASN A 107 0.56 -9.16 -11.01
N SER A 108 1.47 -9.04 -10.05
CA SER A 108 2.01 -10.13 -9.25
C SER A 108 0.93 -10.69 -8.32
N PRO A 109 0.53 -11.97 -8.44
CA PRO A 109 -0.44 -12.59 -7.51
C PRO A 109 0.12 -12.71 -6.08
N GLU A 110 1.40 -12.39 -5.90
CA GLU A 110 2.07 -12.45 -4.61
C GLU A 110 1.52 -11.41 -3.63
N VAL A 111 1.09 -10.23 -4.09
CA VAL A 111 0.49 -9.22 -3.20
C VAL A 111 -0.80 -9.74 -2.55
N ASP A 112 -1.58 -10.55 -3.28
CA ASP A 112 -2.80 -11.17 -2.76
C ASP A 112 -2.50 -12.29 -1.77
N ARG A 113 -1.48 -13.11 -2.05
CA ARG A 113 -1.05 -14.17 -1.13
C ARG A 113 -0.51 -13.60 0.17
N ILE A 114 0.31 -12.55 0.09
CA ILE A 114 0.90 -11.89 1.25
C ILE A 114 -0.18 -11.25 2.10
N LYS A 115 -1.05 -10.41 1.51
CA LYS A 115 -2.10 -9.73 2.29
C LYS A 115 -3.04 -10.74 2.94
N ALA A 116 -3.42 -11.82 2.24
CA ALA A 116 -4.32 -12.84 2.78
C ALA A 116 -3.71 -13.57 3.98
N ARG A 117 -2.41 -13.92 3.92
CA ARG A 117 -1.70 -14.56 5.04
C ARG A 117 -1.61 -13.65 6.25
N VAL A 118 -1.28 -12.38 6.06
CA VAL A 118 -1.21 -11.41 7.18
C VAL A 118 -2.59 -11.15 7.76
N ALA A 119 -3.62 -10.98 6.91
CA ALA A 119 -4.99 -10.78 7.37
C ALA A 119 -5.55 -11.99 8.12
N ALA A 120 -5.16 -13.22 7.75
CA ALA A 120 -5.55 -14.43 8.48
C ALA A 120 -5.09 -14.40 9.95
N GLU A 121 -3.88 -13.89 10.24
CA GLU A 121 -3.41 -13.74 11.61
C GLU A 121 -4.27 -12.73 12.40
N VAL A 122 -4.72 -11.66 11.76
CA VAL A 122 -5.60 -10.67 12.40
C VAL A 122 -6.99 -11.27 12.66
N ARG A 123 -7.55 -12.00 11.69
CA ARG A 123 -8.84 -12.69 11.83
C ARG A 123 -8.79 -13.78 12.92
N LYS A 124 -7.70 -14.52 13.00
CA LYS A 124 -7.43 -15.47 14.09
C LYS A 124 -7.40 -14.77 15.44
N ALA A 125 -6.73 -13.61 15.55
CA ALA A 125 -6.71 -12.81 16.77
C ALA A 125 -8.09 -12.26 17.17
N ALA A 126 -8.99 -12.08 16.19
CA ALA A 126 -10.40 -11.73 16.43
C ALA A 126 -11.30 -12.92 16.77
N GLY A 127 -10.74 -14.14 16.88
CA GLY A 127 -11.50 -15.37 17.15
C GLY A 127 -12.25 -15.96 15.95
N ARG A 128 -11.88 -15.60 14.71
CA ARG A 128 -12.46 -16.11 13.46
C ARG A 128 -11.49 -16.98 12.65
N GLY A 129 -10.68 -17.78 13.34
CA GLY A 129 -9.69 -18.69 12.74
C GLY A 129 -10.29 -20.02 12.28
#